data_AF-A0AAD8YGJ3-F1
#
_entry.id   AF-A0AAD8YGJ3-F1
#
_cell.length_a   1.000
_cell.length_b   1.000
_cell.length_c   1.000
_cell.angle_alpha   90.00
_cell.angle_beta   90.00
_cell.angle_gamma   90.00
#
_symmetry.space_group_name_H-M   'P 1'
#
loop_
_entity.id
_entity.type
_entity.pdbx_description
1 polymer ?
#
loop_
_entity_poly.entity_id
_entity_poly.type
_entity_poly.pdbx_seq_one_letter_code
_entity_poly.pdbx_strand_id
1 'polypeptide(L)'
;MPSSKKNSSRRKGKKAAAISGASNNNNGVEHDAVLERAIALAAAEKRTLDKAAAEEKAKESVAGSKCKHGYDPSPIEARFCNNFMAKFMDAINSARKRHDNEHSLALAFDSIFGKPCPKGAKEIATIERAASFCLSIGTQNLLDGDYDCARQNASMGCFFLEIVPTVMLGTKANIDWPKIMELNYADLRTLISFYRKRTHHCSCLDKMYKEVKSMKKMGICYNPECGLSNRKAERSTMLHCTQCRCANYCSRECQAADWPRHRDGCVETAECTERVKKIVKIAT
;
A
#
# COMPACT_ATOMS: atom_id res chain seq x y z
N MET A 1 -21.01 13.35 39.60
CA MET A 1 -22.29 12.62 39.51
C MET A 1 -22.08 11.37 38.67
N PRO A 2 -22.66 10.22 39.03
CA PRO A 2 -22.00 9.15 39.82
C PRO A 2 -21.69 7.91 38.91
N SER A 3 -20.98 6.83 39.26
CA SER A 3 -20.79 6.11 40.51
C SER A 3 -19.53 5.22 40.43
N SER A 4 -18.60 5.38 41.38
CA SER A 4 -17.48 4.48 41.62
C SER A 4 -17.94 3.26 42.44
N LYS A 5 -17.82 2.03 41.92
CA LYS A 5 -18.10 0.81 42.69
C LYS A 5 -16.83 0.32 43.39
N LYS A 6 -16.77 0.59 44.70
CA LYS A 6 -15.90 -0.06 45.68
C LYS A 6 -16.39 -1.49 45.89
N ASN A 7 -15.49 -2.48 45.85
CA ASN A 7 -15.81 -3.83 46.30
C ASN A 7 -15.08 -4.14 47.61
N SER A 8 -15.88 -4.50 48.61
CA SER A 8 -15.50 -4.68 50.00
C SER A 8 -15.33 -6.16 50.34
N SER A 9 -14.39 -6.41 51.25
CA SER A 9 -14.40 -7.37 52.36
C SER A 9 -14.95 -8.80 52.15
N ARG A 10 -14.06 -9.80 52.35
CA ARG A 10 -14.35 -10.92 53.25
C ARG A 10 -13.06 -11.62 53.72
N ARG A 11 -12.49 -11.13 54.82
CA ARG A 11 -11.51 -11.88 55.63
C ARG A 11 -12.28 -12.89 56.48
N LYS A 12 -12.17 -14.19 56.16
CA LYS A 12 -12.53 -15.28 57.08
C LYS A 12 -11.23 -15.82 57.67
N GLY A 13 -11.00 -15.53 58.95
CA GLY A 13 -9.97 -16.19 59.74
C GLY A 13 -10.30 -17.68 59.88
N LYS A 14 -9.35 -18.53 59.49
CA LYS A 14 -9.34 -19.95 59.84
C LYS A 14 -8.21 -20.20 60.81
N LYS A 15 -8.59 -20.79 61.95
CA LYS A 15 -7.74 -21.22 63.06
C LYS A 15 -6.60 -22.11 62.57
N ALA A 16 -5.39 -21.77 63.00
CA ALA A 16 -4.22 -22.63 62.91
C ALA A 16 -4.39 -23.80 63.88
N ALA A 17 -4.48 -25.02 63.35
CA ALA A 17 -4.21 -26.25 64.10
C ALA A 17 -2.75 -26.61 63.82
N ALA A 18 -1.92 -26.56 64.85
CA ALA A 18 -0.55 -27.03 64.81
C ALA A 18 -0.58 -28.56 64.73
N ILE A 19 -0.28 -29.09 63.55
CA ILE A 19 0.04 -30.50 63.34
C ILE A 19 1.55 -30.56 63.17
N SER A 20 2.24 -30.90 64.25
CA SER A 20 3.65 -31.29 64.26
C SER A 20 3.77 -32.67 63.62
N GLY A 21 3.82 -32.71 62.30
CA GLY A 21 4.18 -33.90 61.52
C GLY A 21 5.68 -33.92 61.29
N ALA A 22 6.36 -34.94 61.84
CA ALA A 22 7.75 -35.21 61.56
C ALA A 22 7.96 -35.40 60.04
N SER A 23 8.64 -34.45 59.43
CA SER A 23 8.92 -34.42 57.99
C SER A 23 9.99 -35.45 57.65
N ASN A 24 9.58 -36.47 56.91
CA ASN A 24 10.48 -37.52 56.43
C ASN A 24 11.33 -36.92 55.28
N ASN A 25 12.59 -36.61 55.58
CA ASN A 25 13.51 -35.81 54.75
C ASN A 25 14.03 -36.49 53.45
N ASN A 26 13.37 -37.55 52.97
CA ASN A 26 13.81 -38.30 51.79
C ASN A 26 13.11 -37.94 50.47
N ASN A 27 12.11 -37.04 50.47
CA ASN A 27 11.35 -36.68 49.26
C ASN A 27 11.93 -35.49 48.45
N GLY A 28 12.95 -34.79 48.97
CA GLY A 28 13.54 -33.63 48.27
C GLY A 28 14.30 -34.00 47.00
N VAL A 29 14.97 -35.15 47.00
CA VAL A 29 15.82 -35.60 45.89
C VAL A 29 15.01 -35.97 44.65
N GLU A 30 13.79 -36.50 44.84
CA GLU A 30 12.92 -36.89 43.73
C GLU A 30 12.24 -35.68 43.06
N HIS A 31 11.88 -34.67 43.85
CA HIS A 31 11.26 -33.44 43.33
C HIS A 31 12.23 -32.63 42.44
N ASP A 32 13.50 -32.54 42.83
CA ASP A 32 14.52 -31.82 42.05
C ASP A 32 14.80 -32.54 40.71
N ALA A 33 14.79 -33.88 40.70
CA ALA A 33 14.94 -34.65 39.46
C ALA A 33 13.75 -34.46 38.49
N VAL A 34 12.53 -34.33 39.01
CA VAL A 34 11.33 -34.06 38.19
C VAL A 34 11.39 -32.65 37.60
N LEU A 35 11.83 -31.65 38.37
CA LEU A 35 11.96 -30.26 37.91
C LEU A 35 13.02 -30.13 36.80
N GLU A 36 14.19 -30.74 36.99
CA GLU A 36 15.26 -30.75 35.98
C GLU A 36 14.79 -31.40 34.67
N ARG A 37 14.02 -32.50 34.76
CA ARG A 37 13.45 -33.16 33.58
C ARG A 37 12.43 -32.27 32.85
N ALA A 38 11.60 -31.52 33.58
CA ALA A 38 10.64 -30.60 33.00
C ALA A 38 11.33 -29.43 32.28
N ILE A 39 12.39 -28.87 32.87
CA ILE A 39 13.21 -27.81 32.24
C ILE A 39 13.86 -28.32 30.96
N ALA A 40 14.43 -29.54 30.99
CA ALA A 40 15.03 -30.15 29.81
C ALA A 40 14.03 -30.39 28.67
N LEU A 41 12.81 -30.84 29.00
CA LEU A 41 11.72 -31.04 28.01
C LEU A 41 11.28 -29.71 27.39
N ALA A 42 11.06 -28.67 28.19
CA ALA A 42 10.67 -27.34 27.69
C ALA A 42 11.77 -26.73 26.79
N ALA A 43 13.05 -26.92 27.15
CA ALA A 43 14.17 -26.47 26.33
C ALA A 43 14.26 -27.24 24.99
N ALA A 44 13.98 -28.54 25.00
CA ALA A 44 13.93 -29.36 23.78
C ALA A 44 12.78 -28.92 22.87
N GLU A 45 11.58 -28.70 23.42
CA GLU A 45 10.41 -28.23 22.68
C GLU A 45 10.68 -26.86 22.05
N LYS A 46 11.24 -25.91 22.81
CA LYS A 46 11.63 -24.60 22.28
C LYS A 46 12.62 -24.72 21.12
N ARG A 47 13.65 -25.58 21.25
CA ARG A 47 14.61 -25.84 20.16
C ARG A 47 13.94 -26.42 18.92
N THR A 48 12.94 -27.30 19.08
CA THR A 48 12.20 -27.84 17.92
C THR A 48 11.37 -26.77 17.23
N LEU A 49 10.73 -25.86 17.98
CA LEU A 49 9.99 -24.74 17.44
C LEU A 49 10.91 -23.74 16.71
N ASP A 50 12.05 -23.40 17.32
CA ASP A 50 13.05 -22.50 16.73
C ASP A 50 13.63 -23.09 15.43
N LYS A 51 13.89 -24.41 15.40
CA LYS A 51 14.35 -25.12 14.20
C LYS A 51 13.28 -25.15 13.11
N ALA A 52 12.01 -25.42 13.45
CA ALA A 52 10.91 -25.42 12.49
C ALA A 52 10.71 -24.02 11.87
N ALA A 53 10.76 -22.97 12.68
CA ALA A 53 10.68 -21.58 12.20
C ALA A 53 11.88 -21.20 11.31
N ALA A 54 13.09 -21.66 11.64
CA ALA A 54 14.27 -21.44 10.81
C ALA A 54 14.19 -22.19 9.46
N GLU A 55 13.70 -23.43 9.44
CA GLU A 55 13.49 -24.20 8.22
C GLU A 55 12.40 -23.61 7.33
N GLU A 56 11.31 -23.10 7.92
CA GLU A 56 10.25 -22.39 7.18
C GLU A 56 10.81 -21.11 6.54
N LYS A 57 11.53 -20.29 7.31
CA LYS A 57 12.21 -19.09 6.82
C LYS A 57 13.25 -19.42 5.73
N ALA A 58 13.98 -20.52 5.86
CA ALA A 58 14.93 -20.98 4.84
C ALA A 58 14.22 -21.42 3.55
N LYS A 59 13.11 -22.16 3.65
CA LYS A 59 12.28 -22.55 2.49
C LYS A 59 11.70 -21.33 1.78
N GLU A 60 11.26 -20.31 2.52
CA GLU A 60 10.83 -19.03 1.95
C GLU A 60 11.98 -18.31 1.22
N SER A 61 13.20 -18.32 1.78
CA SER A 61 14.35 -17.67 1.14
C SER A 61 14.79 -18.34 -0.17
N VAL A 62 14.69 -19.67 -0.28
CA VAL A 62 15.05 -20.43 -1.48
C VAL A 62 13.96 -20.35 -2.55
N ALA A 63 12.68 -20.35 -2.16
CA ALA A 63 11.56 -20.07 -3.06
C ALA A 63 11.54 -18.60 -3.53
N GLY A 64 12.20 -17.71 -2.80
CA GLY A 64 12.43 -16.31 -3.13
C GLY A 64 13.43 -16.07 -4.27
N SER A 65 13.81 -17.08 -5.04
CA SER A 65 14.57 -16.92 -6.29
C SER A 65 13.71 -16.24 -7.38
N LYS A 66 13.52 -14.94 -7.15
CA LYS A 66 13.28 -13.81 -8.06
C LYS A 66 12.31 -14.10 -9.20
N CYS A 67 11.04 -14.31 -8.86
CA CYS A 67 9.98 -13.92 -9.79
C CYS A 67 10.26 -12.46 -10.21
N LYS A 68 10.46 -12.23 -11.52
CA LYS A 68 10.81 -10.89 -12.04
C LYS A 68 9.58 -9.99 -12.19
N HIS A 69 8.43 -10.42 -11.66
CA HIS A 69 7.15 -9.70 -11.67
C HIS A 69 6.75 -9.14 -13.05
N GLY A 70 7.09 -9.88 -14.11
CA GLY A 70 6.79 -9.49 -15.50
C GLY A 70 7.75 -8.47 -16.11
N TYR A 71 8.86 -8.11 -15.46
CA TYR A 71 9.84 -7.17 -15.98
C TYR A 71 11.28 -7.59 -15.66
N ASP A 72 12.06 -7.87 -16.71
CA ASP A 72 13.45 -8.31 -16.62
C ASP A 72 14.36 -7.36 -17.43
N PRO A 73 14.60 -6.15 -16.93
CA PRO A 73 15.41 -5.18 -17.66
C PRO A 73 16.87 -5.63 -17.71
N SER A 74 17.53 -5.35 -18.82
CA SER A 74 19.00 -5.35 -18.84
C SER A 74 19.55 -4.35 -17.80
N PRO A 75 20.80 -4.49 -17.34
CA PRO A 75 21.38 -3.54 -16.39
C PRO A 75 21.37 -2.08 -16.87
N ILE A 76 21.47 -1.87 -18.19
CA ILE A 76 21.39 -0.54 -18.80
C ILE A 76 19.97 0.03 -18.69
N GLU A 77 18.96 -0.76 -19.03
CA GLU A 77 17.55 -0.35 -18.92
C GLU A 77 17.14 -0.10 -17.47
N ALA A 78 17.61 -0.94 -16.54
CA ALA A 78 17.38 -0.75 -15.11
C ALA A 78 17.95 0.59 -14.62
N ARG A 79 19.20 0.92 -14.97
CA ARG A 79 19.81 2.21 -14.66
C ARG A 79 19.05 3.37 -15.28
N PHE A 80 18.64 3.23 -16.54
CA PHE A 80 17.85 4.24 -17.22
C PHE A 80 16.52 4.49 -16.48
N CYS A 81 15.75 3.44 -16.19
CA CYS A 81 14.46 3.55 -15.49
C CYS A 81 14.63 4.14 -14.09
N ASN A 82 15.65 3.71 -13.34
CA ASN A 82 15.97 4.29 -12.04
C ASN A 82 16.21 5.80 -12.12
N ASN A 83 17.05 6.23 -13.07
CA ASN A 83 17.36 7.66 -13.24
C ASN A 83 16.14 8.46 -13.70
N PHE A 84 15.34 7.89 -14.61
CA PHE A 84 14.10 8.51 -15.08
C PHE A 84 13.11 8.67 -13.93
N MET A 85 12.86 7.61 -13.15
CA MET A 85 11.93 7.62 -12.03
C MET A 85 12.39 8.54 -10.90
N ALA A 86 13.69 8.58 -10.60
CA ALA A 86 14.24 9.51 -9.61
C ALA A 86 13.94 10.97 -9.98
N LYS A 87 14.21 11.36 -11.23
CA LYS A 87 13.89 12.71 -11.73
C LYS A 87 12.38 12.99 -11.72
N PHE A 88 11.56 12.00 -12.07
CA PHE A 88 10.11 12.13 -12.06
C PHE A 88 9.59 12.37 -10.63
N MET A 89 10.12 11.62 -9.67
CA MET A 89 9.80 11.76 -8.25
C MET A 89 10.25 13.10 -7.68
N ASP A 90 11.45 13.57 -8.03
CA ASP A 90 11.92 14.90 -7.64
C ASP A 90 11.01 16.00 -8.16
N ALA A 91 10.51 15.86 -9.39
CA ALA A 91 9.57 16.80 -9.98
C ALA A 91 8.19 16.76 -9.29
N ILE A 92 7.67 15.58 -8.95
CA ILE A 92 6.44 15.44 -8.13
C ILE A 92 6.62 16.14 -6.78
N ASN A 93 7.73 15.86 -6.09
CA ASN A 93 8.01 16.43 -4.77
C ASN A 93 8.15 17.96 -4.84
N SER A 94 8.77 18.47 -5.89
CA SER A 94 8.87 19.91 -6.14
C SER A 94 7.51 20.55 -6.43
N ALA A 95 6.62 19.86 -7.15
CA ALA A 95 5.24 20.31 -7.38
C ALA A 95 4.43 20.37 -6.07
N ARG A 96 4.51 19.31 -5.25
CA ARG A 96 3.82 19.24 -3.95
C ARG A 96 4.24 20.36 -2.99
N LYS A 97 5.52 20.72 -2.96
CA LYS A 97 6.03 21.85 -2.15
C LYS A 97 5.41 23.19 -2.52
N ARG A 98 4.87 23.34 -3.75
CA ARG A 98 4.17 24.54 -4.20
C ARG A 98 2.66 24.50 -3.93
N HIS A 99 2.20 23.55 -3.11
CA HIS A 99 0.80 23.28 -2.78
C HIS A 99 -0.07 22.82 -3.96
N ASP A 100 0.54 22.39 -5.07
CA ASP A 100 -0.18 21.82 -6.22
C ASP A 100 -0.19 20.28 -6.16
N ASN A 101 -0.93 19.76 -5.17
CA ASN A 101 -0.94 18.33 -4.87
C ASN A 101 -1.71 17.53 -5.94
N GLU A 102 -2.83 18.06 -6.41
CA GLU A 102 -3.72 17.37 -7.36
C GLU A 102 -3.09 17.25 -8.76
N HIS A 103 -2.25 18.22 -9.17
CA HIS A 103 -1.60 18.22 -10.49
C HIS A 103 -0.15 17.77 -10.46
N SER A 104 0.35 17.28 -9.33
CA SER A 104 1.78 16.98 -9.17
C SER A 104 2.33 16.01 -10.22
N LEU A 105 1.54 15.04 -10.70
CA LEU A 105 1.92 14.13 -11.80
C LEU A 105 1.99 14.84 -13.16
N ALA A 106 1.00 15.67 -13.49
CA ALA A 106 0.98 16.44 -14.74
C ALA A 106 2.12 17.46 -14.78
N LEU A 107 2.40 18.13 -13.66
CA LEU A 107 3.53 19.04 -13.51
C LEU A 107 4.88 18.33 -13.58
N ALA A 108 4.99 17.14 -13.00
CA ALA A 108 6.21 16.33 -13.10
C ALA A 108 6.48 15.92 -14.54
N PHE A 109 5.42 15.52 -15.26
CA PHE A 109 5.48 15.24 -16.68
C PHE A 109 5.91 16.47 -17.48
N ASP A 110 5.27 17.62 -17.27
CA ASP A 110 5.67 18.90 -17.89
C ASP A 110 7.14 19.24 -17.65
N SER A 111 7.61 19.09 -16.41
CA SER A 111 9.00 19.38 -16.07
C SER A 111 10.01 18.48 -16.78
N ILE A 112 9.63 17.24 -17.12
CA ILE A 112 10.51 16.28 -17.79
C ILE A 112 10.41 16.37 -19.31
N PHE A 113 9.22 16.66 -19.83
CA PHE A 113 8.94 16.61 -21.27
C PHE A 113 8.87 17.99 -21.95
N GLY A 114 8.64 19.07 -21.19
CA GLY A 114 8.47 20.44 -21.70
C GLY A 114 9.78 21.24 -21.86
N LYS A 115 10.90 20.80 -21.27
CA LYS A 115 12.25 21.38 -21.48
C LYS A 115 13.03 20.57 -22.52
N PRO A 116 14.28 20.91 -22.91
CA PRO A 116 15.09 20.07 -23.79
C PRO A 116 15.19 18.66 -23.21
N CYS A 117 14.31 17.79 -23.71
CA CYS A 117 14.08 16.47 -23.20
C CYS A 117 15.29 15.61 -23.60
N PRO A 118 15.81 14.75 -22.72
CA PRO A 118 16.84 13.79 -23.11
C PRO A 118 16.40 13.05 -24.39
N LYS A 119 17.30 12.90 -25.37
CA LYS A 119 17.00 12.14 -26.60
C LYS A 119 16.42 10.77 -26.22
N GLY A 120 15.29 10.41 -26.83
CA GLY A 120 14.59 9.13 -26.61
C GLY A 120 13.62 9.10 -25.42
N ALA A 121 13.55 10.13 -24.57
CA ALA A 121 12.60 10.13 -23.45
C ALA A 121 11.13 10.19 -23.93
N LYS A 122 10.87 10.79 -25.10
CA LYS A 122 9.54 10.92 -25.72
C LYS A 122 9.11 9.69 -26.54
N GLU A 123 9.90 8.61 -26.55
CA GLU A 123 9.53 7.40 -27.27
C GLU A 123 8.47 6.62 -26.50
N ILE A 124 7.48 6.07 -27.21
CA ILE A 124 6.43 5.23 -26.61
C ILE A 124 7.06 4.10 -25.79
N ALA A 125 8.06 3.42 -26.35
CA ALA A 125 8.81 2.36 -25.68
C ALA A 125 9.45 2.82 -24.36
N THR A 126 9.85 4.09 -24.24
CA THR A 126 10.40 4.62 -22.99
C THR A 126 9.32 4.75 -21.91
N ILE A 127 8.14 5.26 -22.24
CA ILE A 127 7.02 5.38 -21.30
C ILE A 127 6.50 3.99 -20.88
N GLU A 128 6.43 3.05 -21.82
CA GLU A 128 6.03 1.66 -21.55
C GLU A 128 7.04 0.92 -20.65
N ARG A 129 8.35 1.17 -20.86
CA ARG A 129 9.40 0.67 -19.96
C ARG A 129 9.26 1.27 -18.55
N ALA A 130 9.03 2.57 -18.44
CA ALA A 130 8.80 3.21 -17.14
C ALA A 130 7.57 2.65 -16.42
N ALA A 131 6.48 2.40 -17.15
CA ALA A 131 5.28 1.74 -16.62
C ALA A 131 5.59 0.33 -16.10
N SER A 132 6.27 -0.49 -16.91
CA SER A 132 6.67 -1.86 -16.54
C SER A 132 7.60 -1.88 -15.32
N PHE A 133 8.55 -0.95 -15.26
CA PHE A 133 9.43 -0.76 -14.12
C PHE A 133 8.64 -0.44 -12.84
N CYS A 134 7.70 0.53 -12.90
CA CYS A 134 6.82 0.84 -11.76
C CYS A 134 5.98 -0.37 -11.32
N LEU A 135 5.47 -1.16 -12.28
CA LEU A 135 4.66 -2.34 -11.97
C LEU A 135 5.48 -3.42 -11.26
N SER A 136 6.72 -3.64 -11.68
CA SER A 136 7.61 -4.64 -11.09
C SER A 136 8.09 -4.23 -9.70
N ILE A 137 8.63 -3.01 -9.54
CA ILE A 137 9.04 -2.49 -8.23
C ILE A 137 7.86 -2.41 -7.27
N GLY A 138 6.71 -1.96 -7.76
CA GLY A 138 5.49 -1.92 -6.97
C GLY A 138 4.98 -3.29 -6.51
N THR A 139 5.14 -4.32 -7.35
CA THR A 139 4.83 -5.71 -6.97
C THR A 139 5.79 -6.21 -5.90
N GLN A 140 7.08 -5.90 -6.01
CA GLN A 140 8.06 -6.26 -4.99
C GLN A 140 7.75 -5.58 -3.65
N ASN A 141 7.51 -4.27 -3.64
CA ASN A 141 7.11 -3.53 -2.44
C ASN A 141 5.83 -4.11 -1.80
N LEU A 142 4.86 -4.51 -2.62
CA LEU A 142 3.63 -5.13 -2.16
C LEU A 142 3.89 -6.48 -1.46
N LEU A 143 4.81 -7.29 -1.97
CA LEU A 143 5.21 -8.57 -1.37
C LEU A 143 6.03 -8.37 -0.09
N ASP A 144 6.84 -7.31 -0.04
CA ASP A 144 7.67 -6.96 1.13
C ASP A 144 6.85 -6.26 2.24
N GLY A 145 5.56 -5.98 2.00
CA GLY A 145 4.66 -5.32 2.95
C GLY A 145 4.75 -3.79 2.96
N ASP A 146 5.54 -3.19 2.08
CA ASP A 146 5.61 -1.73 1.89
C ASP A 146 4.47 -1.25 0.98
N TYR A 147 3.28 -1.16 1.57
CA TYR A 147 2.07 -0.79 0.85
C TYR A 147 2.06 0.67 0.37
N ASP A 148 2.78 1.57 1.04
CA ASP A 148 2.81 2.99 0.66
C ASP A 148 3.62 3.17 -0.62
N CYS A 149 4.83 2.58 -0.68
CA CYS A 149 5.62 2.57 -1.91
C CYS A 149 4.91 1.80 -3.03
N ALA A 150 4.20 0.72 -2.72
CA ALA A 150 3.37 0.02 -3.71
C ALA A 150 2.25 0.91 -4.26
N ARG A 151 1.47 1.63 -3.43
CA ARG A 151 0.43 2.55 -3.93
C ARG A 151 0.99 3.63 -4.86
N GLN A 152 2.13 4.22 -4.48
CA GLN A 152 2.77 5.24 -5.30
C GLN A 152 3.21 4.69 -6.66
N ASN A 153 3.85 3.52 -6.68
CA ASN A 153 4.24 2.85 -7.92
C ASN A 153 3.03 2.44 -8.77
N ALA A 154 1.92 2.03 -8.16
CA ALA A 154 0.69 1.71 -8.87
C ALA A 154 0.11 2.96 -9.54
N SER A 155 0.05 4.08 -8.84
CA SER A 155 -0.42 5.36 -9.37
C SER A 155 0.44 5.82 -10.56
N MET A 156 1.76 5.80 -10.41
CA MET A 156 2.70 6.17 -11.49
C MET A 156 2.62 5.22 -12.69
N GLY A 157 2.62 3.90 -12.46
CA GLY A 157 2.47 2.92 -13.52
C GLY A 157 1.15 3.09 -14.26
N CYS A 158 0.05 3.37 -13.55
CA CYS A 158 -1.23 3.68 -14.18
C CYS A 158 -1.16 4.97 -15.00
N PHE A 159 -0.54 6.03 -14.48
CA PHE A 159 -0.37 7.28 -15.21
C PHE A 159 0.37 7.06 -16.53
N PHE A 160 1.51 6.37 -16.53
CA PHE A 160 2.26 6.10 -17.77
C PHE A 160 1.46 5.25 -18.77
N LEU A 161 0.71 4.25 -18.31
CA LEU A 161 -0.18 3.45 -19.16
C LEU A 161 -1.32 4.28 -19.77
N GLU A 162 -1.77 5.35 -19.12
CA GLU A 162 -2.84 6.22 -19.61
C GLU A 162 -2.30 7.32 -20.54
N ILE A 163 -1.02 7.73 -20.37
CA ILE A 163 -0.34 8.71 -21.23
C ILE A 163 -0.19 8.21 -22.67
N VAL A 164 0.25 6.97 -22.87
CA VAL A 164 0.49 6.42 -24.22
C VAL A 164 -0.75 6.52 -25.11
N PRO A 165 -1.92 5.93 -24.76
CA PRO A 165 -3.10 5.99 -25.62
C PRO A 165 -3.70 7.40 -25.70
N THR A 166 -3.62 8.21 -24.64
CA THR A 166 -4.29 9.52 -24.63
C THR A 166 -3.50 10.59 -25.36
N VAL A 167 -2.19 10.61 -25.14
CA VAL A 167 -1.34 11.75 -25.48
C VAL A 167 -0.44 11.42 -26.66
N MET A 168 0.14 10.23 -26.69
CA MET A 168 1.11 9.85 -27.72
C MET A 168 0.42 9.27 -28.96
N LEU A 169 -0.61 8.45 -28.76
CA LEU A 169 -1.36 7.81 -29.86
C LEU A 169 -2.67 8.54 -30.20
N GLY A 170 -3.22 9.33 -29.28
CA GLY A 170 -4.52 10.01 -29.46
C GLY A 170 -5.71 9.06 -29.62
N THR A 171 -5.57 7.77 -29.26
CA THR A 171 -6.63 6.76 -29.35
C THR A 171 -7.61 6.82 -28.19
N LYS A 172 -7.27 7.54 -27.12
CA LYS A 172 -8.14 7.81 -25.98
C LYS A 172 -8.33 9.32 -25.80
N ALA A 173 -9.56 9.74 -25.53
CA ALA A 173 -9.89 11.16 -25.38
C ALA A 173 -9.27 11.79 -24.13
N ASN A 174 -9.29 11.10 -22.98
CA ASN A 174 -8.90 11.66 -21.69
C ASN A 174 -8.13 10.67 -20.81
N ILE A 175 -7.24 11.21 -19.97
CA ILE A 175 -6.55 10.44 -18.92
C ILE A 175 -7.58 10.14 -17.82
N ASP A 176 -7.59 8.90 -17.33
CA ASP A 176 -8.45 8.50 -16.22
C ASP A 176 -7.84 8.94 -14.86
N TRP A 177 -7.85 10.24 -14.61
CA TRP A 177 -7.35 10.84 -13.37
C TRP A 177 -8.02 10.26 -12.11
N PRO A 178 -9.34 10.03 -12.05
CA PRO A 178 -9.97 9.39 -10.90
C PRO A 178 -9.31 8.07 -10.52
N LYS A 179 -9.05 7.21 -11.51
CA LYS A 179 -8.40 5.91 -11.29
C LYS A 179 -6.95 6.04 -10.83
N ILE A 180 -6.19 6.98 -11.37
CA ILE A 180 -4.79 7.24 -10.95
C ILE A 180 -4.75 7.72 -9.49
N MET A 181 -5.66 8.61 -9.12
CA MET A 181 -5.77 9.15 -7.76
C MET A 181 -6.27 8.11 -6.76
N GLU A 182 -7.21 7.25 -7.15
CA GLU A 182 -7.70 6.15 -6.33
C GLU A 182 -6.56 5.21 -5.89
N LEU A 183 -5.57 4.97 -6.76
CA LEU A 183 -4.45 4.08 -6.46
C LEU A 183 -3.53 4.61 -5.36
N ASN A 184 -3.41 5.92 -5.17
CA ASN A 184 -2.63 6.52 -4.07
C ASN A 184 -3.19 6.14 -2.69
N TYR A 185 -4.48 5.78 -2.63
CA TYR A 185 -5.19 5.47 -1.40
C TYR A 185 -5.84 4.09 -1.42
N ALA A 186 -5.46 3.24 -2.37
CA ALA A 186 -6.09 1.95 -2.59
C ALA A 186 -5.98 1.05 -1.35
N ASP A 187 -7.09 0.41 -0.99
CA ASP A 187 -7.06 -0.73 -0.08
C ASP A 187 -6.25 -1.90 -0.67
N LEU A 188 -5.82 -2.82 0.19
CA LEU A 188 -4.95 -3.93 -0.19
C LEU A 188 -5.55 -4.80 -1.31
N ARG A 189 -6.86 -5.06 -1.29
CA ARG A 189 -7.55 -5.82 -2.34
C ARG A 189 -7.54 -5.08 -3.67
N THR A 190 -7.80 -3.78 -3.66
CA THR A 190 -7.76 -2.95 -4.87
C THR A 190 -6.34 -2.91 -5.44
N LEU A 191 -5.34 -2.74 -4.59
CA LEU A 191 -3.93 -2.67 -4.98
C LEU A 191 -3.43 -3.98 -5.59
N ILE A 192 -3.66 -5.12 -4.92
CA ILE A 192 -3.30 -6.45 -5.45
C ILE A 192 -4.04 -6.72 -6.77
N SER A 193 -5.34 -6.38 -6.85
CA SER A 193 -6.10 -6.55 -8.08
C SER A 193 -5.56 -5.71 -9.24
N PHE A 194 -5.06 -4.51 -8.96
CA PHE A 194 -4.44 -3.64 -9.95
C PHE A 194 -3.17 -4.27 -10.52
N TYR A 195 -2.24 -4.69 -9.66
CA TYR A 195 -0.97 -5.31 -10.07
C TYR A 195 -1.22 -6.62 -10.82
N ARG A 196 -2.03 -7.51 -10.25
CA ARG A 196 -2.33 -8.83 -10.83
C ARG A 196 -2.86 -8.74 -12.27
N LYS A 197 -3.62 -7.70 -12.59
CA LYS A 197 -4.17 -7.48 -13.94
C LYS A 197 -3.13 -6.94 -14.94
N ARG A 198 -2.01 -6.40 -14.47
CA ARG A 198 -1.04 -5.65 -15.30
C ARG A 198 0.34 -6.30 -15.35
N THR A 199 0.74 -7.03 -14.31
CA THR A 199 1.92 -7.89 -14.34
C THR A 199 1.47 -9.26 -14.84
N HIS A 200 1.74 -9.57 -16.11
CA HIS A 200 1.33 -10.82 -16.72
C HIS A 200 1.84 -12.03 -15.90
N HIS A 201 0.91 -12.89 -15.46
CA HIS A 201 1.16 -14.21 -14.87
C HIS A 201 2.14 -14.29 -13.68
N CYS A 202 2.10 -13.31 -12.76
CA CYS A 202 2.83 -13.41 -11.49
C CYS A 202 2.06 -14.31 -10.48
N SER A 203 2.55 -15.53 -10.25
CA SER A 203 1.97 -16.47 -9.29
C SER A 203 2.00 -15.96 -7.84
N CYS A 204 2.97 -15.09 -7.50
CA CYS A 204 3.04 -14.44 -6.19
C CYS A 204 1.76 -13.63 -5.90
N LEU A 205 1.26 -12.90 -6.89
CA LEU A 205 0.05 -12.09 -6.76
C LEU A 205 -1.23 -12.92 -6.75
N ASP A 206 -1.25 -14.10 -7.38
CA ASP A 206 -2.40 -15.00 -7.31
C ASP A 206 -2.63 -15.52 -5.89
N LYS A 207 -1.55 -15.85 -5.16
CA LYS A 207 -1.64 -16.25 -3.74
C LYS A 207 -2.21 -15.11 -2.89
N MET A 208 -1.58 -13.93 -2.94
CA MET A 208 -2.06 -12.76 -2.19
C MET A 208 -3.51 -12.41 -2.54
N TYR A 209 -3.90 -12.47 -3.83
CA TYR A 209 -5.25 -12.17 -4.25
C TYR A 209 -6.27 -13.14 -3.66
N LYS A 210 -5.95 -14.44 -3.56
CA LYS A 210 -6.84 -15.43 -2.93
C LYS A 210 -7.13 -15.10 -1.46
N GLU A 211 -6.16 -14.53 -0.75
CA GLU A 211 -6.29 -14.14 0.66
C GLU A 211 -7.18 -12.90 0.83
N VAL A 212 -7.08 -11.92 -0.09
CA VAL A 212 -7.79 -10.64 0.05
C VAL A 212 -9.08 -10.53 -0.77
N LYS A 213 -9.41 -11.49 -1.65
CA LYS A 213 -10.53 -11.37 -2.59
C LYS A 213 -11.90 -11.18 -1.93
N SER A 214 -12.07 -11.65 -0.69
CA SER A 214 -13.30 -11.51 0.11
C SER A 214 -13.38 -10.19 0.86
N MET A 215 -12.27 -9.47 1.04
CA MET A 215 -12.26 -8.18 1.73
C MET A 215 -13.14 -7.17 0.99
N LYS A 216 -13.94 -6.39 1.71
CA LYS A 216 -14.68 -5.28 1.09
C LYS A 216 -13.71 -4.25 0.52
N LYS A 217 -14.01 -3.72 -0.67
CA LYS A 217 -13.23 -2.62 -1.24
C LYS A 217 -13.57 -1.35 -0.46
N MET A 218 -12.53 -0.64 -0.04
CA MET A 218 -12.69 0.58 0.75
C MET A 218 -12.25 1.78 -0.10
N GLY A 219 -12.93 2.91 0.06
CA GLY A 219 -12.47 4.20 -0.46
C GLY A 219 -12.22 5.18 0.68
N ILE A 220 -11.58 6.30 0.36
CA ILE A 220 -11.34 7.40 1.30
C ILE A 220 -12.29 8.55 0.98
N CYS A 221 -13.00 9.03 1.99
CA CYS A 221 -13.82 10.24 1.88
C CYS A 221 -12.93 11.47 1.73
N TYR A 222 -13.23 12.30 0.73
CA TYR A 222 -12.44 13.48 0.39
C TYR A 222 -12.57 14.60 1.42
N ASN A 223 -13.71 14.67 2.13
CA ASN A 223 -13.93 15.61 3.21
C ASN A 223 -12.87 15.40 4.32
N PRO A 224 -11.97 16.37 4.59
CA PRO A 224 -10.95 16.25 5.63
C PRO A 224 -11.55 16.17 7.04
N GLU A 225 -12.76 16.67 7.24
CA GLU A 225 -13.48 16.68 8.53
C GLU A 225 -14.41 15.46 8.70
N CYS A 226 -14.31 14.47 7.81
CA CYS A 226 -15.13 13.27 7.89
C CYS A 226 -14.88 12.51 9.22
N GLY A 227 -15.93 12.28 9.99
CA GLY A 227 -15.86 11.60 11.30
C GLY A 227 -15.61 10.08 11.25
N LEU A 228 -15.50 9.48 10.07
CA LEU A 228 -15.16 8.05 9.94
C LEU A 228 -13.70 7.81 10.30
N SER A 229 -13.39 6.66 10.90
CA SER A 229 -12.00 6.26 11.18
C SER A 229 -11.17 6.21 9.90
N ASN A 230 -10.09 7.01 9.87
CA ASN A 230 -9.24 7.22 8.69
C ASN A 230 -10.00 7.66 7.43
N ARG A 231 -11.21 8.22 7.59
CA ARG A 231 -12.11 8.61 6.49
C ARG A 231 -12.49 7.46 5.57
N LYS A 232 -12.41 6.20 6.00
CA LYS A 232 -12.64 5.02 5.15
C LYS A 232 -14.11 4.59 5.16
N ALA A 233 -14.66 4.32 3.98
CA ALA A 233 -16.01 3.78 3.79
C ALA A 233 -16.03 2.67 2.72
N GLU A 234 -17.06 1.81 2.73
CA GLU A 234 -17.22 0.77 1.72
C GLU A 234 -17.49 1.40 0.36
N ARG A 235 -16.66 1.10 -0.65
CA ARG A 235 -16.68 1.78 -1.96
C ARG A 235 -18.03 1.68 -2.68
N SER A 236 -18.75 0.56 -2.50
CA SER A 236 -20.08 0.34 -3.09
C SER A 236 -21.14 1.33 -2.59
N THR A 237 -20.91 1.97 -1.44
CA THR A 237 -21.84 2.91 -0.80
C THR A 237 -21.41 4.37 -0.95
N MET A 238 -20.22 4.62 -1.50
CA MET A 238 -19.69 5.97 -1.62
C MET A 238 -20.30 6.72 -2.80
N LEU A 239 -20.54 8.01 -2.57
CA LEU A 239 -20.86 8.97 -3.62
C LEU A 239 -19.56 9.43 -4.30
N HIS A 240 -19.66 9.86 -5.54
CA HIS A 240 -18.56 10.53 -6.24
C HIS A 240 -19.05 11.87 -6.76
N CYS A 241 -18.13 12.83 -6.91
CA CYS A 241 -18.44 14.07 -7.61
C CYS A 241 -18.89 13.75 -9.04
N THR A 242 -20.08 14.16 -9.43
CA THR A 242 -20.66 13.84 -10.75
C THR A 242 -19.94 14.55 -11.89
N GLN A 243 -19.25 15.66 -11.60
CA GLN A 243 -18.49 16.43 -12.57
C GLN A 243 -17.09 15.86 -12.80
N CYS A 244 -16.21 15.84 -11.79
CA CYS A 244 -14.82 15.40 -11.96
C CYS A 244 -14.60 13.90 -11.73
N ARG A 245 -15.47 13.25 -10.94
CA ARG A 245 -15.34 11.86 -10.46
C ARG A 245 -14.07 11.55 -9.64
N CYS A 246 -13.20 12.53 -9.39
CA CYS A 246 -11.96 12.37 -8.63
C CYS A 246 -12.17 12.34 -7.10
N ALA A 247 -13.22 13.00 -6.61
CA ALA A 247 -13.54 13.04 -5.18
C ALA A 247 -14.65 12.02 -4.83
N ASN A 248 -14.39 11.21 -3.80
CA ASN A 248 -15.35 10.24 -3.24
C ASN A 248 -15.83 10.71 -1.87
N TYR A 249 -17.10 10.52 -1.55
CA TYR A 249 -17.71 10.94 -0.29
C TYR A 249 -18.51 9.80 0.33
N CYS A 250 -18.44 9.64 1.65
CA CYS A 250 -19.22 8.62 2.35
C CYS A 250 -20.70 8.99 2.49
N SER A 251 -21.06 10.26 2.31
CA SER A 251 -22.43 10.76 2.43
C SER A 251 -22.61 12.10 1.72
N ARG A 252 -23.87 12.54 1.54
CA ARG A 252 -24.18 13.83 0.90
C ARG A 252 -23.73 15.01 1.77
N GLU A 253 -23.79 14.85 3.09
CA GLU A 253 -23.36 15.85 4.06
C GLU A 253 -21.85 16.10 3.92
N CYS A 254 -21.05 15.04 3.81
CA CYS A 254 -19.61 15.18 3.59
C CYS A 254 -19.29 15.82 2.24
N GLN A 255 -20.07 15.54 1.19
CA GLN A 255 -19.91 16.19 -0.11
C GLN A 255 -20.22 17.68 -0.03
N ALA A 256 -21.34 18.05 0.62
CA ALA A 256 -21.74 19.45 0.77
C ALA A 256 -20.74 20.25 1.62
N ALA A 257 -20.25 19.66 2.71
CA ALA A 257 -19.26 20.28 3.59
C ALA A 257 -17.93 20.54 2.89
N ASP A 258 -17.47 19.62 2.04
CA ASP A 258 -16.21 19.78 1.30
C ASP A 258 -16.34 20.62 0.03
N TRP A 259 -17.57 20.84 -0.47
CA TRP A 259 -17.82 21.52 -1.74
C TRP A 259 -17.16 22.90 -1.87
N PRO A 260 -17.17 23.80 -0.88
CA PRO A 260 -16.51 25.11 -1.00
C PRO A 260 -15.02 24.98 -1.31
N ARG A 261 -14.34 23.96 -0.75
CA ARG A 261 -12.92 23.68 -1.00
C ARG A 261 -12.71 22.95 -2.32
N HIS A 262 -13.56 21.98 -2.64
CA HIS A 262 -13.42 21.16 -3.85
C HIS A 262 -13.78 21.91 -5.14
N ARG A 263 -14.70 22.89 -5.08
CA ARG A 263 -15.24 23.59 -6.25
C ARG A 263 -14.16 24.12 -7.19
N ASP A 264 -13.12 24.73 -6.64
CA ASP A 264 -12.05 25.36 -7.43
C ASP A 264 -11.25 24.30 -8.22
N GLY A 265 -10.93 23.16 -7.59
CA GLY A 265 -10.25 22.03 -8.25
C GLY A 265 -11.16 21.10 -9.07
N CYS A 266 -12.49 21.21 -8.92
CA CYS A 266 -13.44 20.31 -9.58
C CYS A 266 -13.50 20.51 -11.11
N VAL A 267 -13.13 21.70 -11.61
CA VAL A 267 -13.13 22.02 -13.05
C VAL A 267 -11.81 21.59 -13.72
N GLU A 268 -10.71 21.63 -12.96
CA GLU A 268 -9.35 21.51 -13.48
C GLU A 268 -9.02 20.11 -14.04
N THR A 269 -9.80 19.07 -13.75
CA THR A 269 -9.50 17.70 -14.21
C THR A 269 -9.64 17.51 -15.73
N ALA A 270 -10.53 18.26 -16.39
CA ALA A 270 -10.60 18.25 -17.85
C ALA A 270 -9.42 19.01 -18.46
N GLU A 271 -9.06 20.14 -17.85
CA GLU A 271 -7.91 20.97 -18.24
C GLU A 271 -6.57 20.25 -18.04
N CYS A 272 -6.46 19.38 -17.02
CA CYS A 272 -5.30 18.51 -16.80
C CYS A 272 -4.93 17.72 -18.06
N THR A 273 -5.93 17.10 -18.68
CA THR A 273 -5.70 16.27 -19.87
C THR A 273 -5.23 17.16 -21.04
N GLU A 274 -5.89 18.29 -21.27
CA GLU A 274 -5.51 19.21 -22.34
C GLU A 274 -4.12 19.81 -22.13
N ARG A 275 -3.75 20.10 -20.87
CA ARG A 275 -2.39 20.55 -20.51
C ARG A 275 -1.35 19.51 -20.90
N VAL A 276 -1.56 18.24 -20.53
CA VAL A 276 -0.64 17.15 -20.89
C VAL A 276 -0.56 16.96 -22.41
N LYS A 277 -1.70 17.03 -23.13
CA LYS A 277 -1.72 16.97 -24.60
C LYS A 277 -0.92 18.12 -25.23
N LYS A 278 -1.07 19.34 -24.72
CA LYS A 278 -0.35 20.52 -25.22
C LYS A 278 1.16 20.39 -25.06
N ILE A 279 1.62 19.85 -23.92
CA ILE A 279 3.04 19.63 -23.65
C ILE A 279 3.64 18.70 -24.70
N VAL A 280 2.98 17.59 -25.03
CA VAL A 280 3.50 16.64 -26.03
C VAL A 280 3.44 17.21 -27.45
N LYS A 281 2.38 17.94 -27.82
CA LYS A 281 2.29 18.59 -29.14
C LYS A 281 3.38 19.64 -29.38
N ILE A 282 3.78 20.42 -28.37
CA ILE A 282 4.89 21.39 -28.48
C ILE A 282 6.25 20.66 -28.64
N ALA A 283 6.30 19.41 -28.18
CA ALA A 283 7.50 18.62 -28.07
C ALA A 283 7.81 17.75 -29.31
N THR A 284 6.85 17.56 -30.21
CA THR A 284 6.95 16.80 -31.47
C THR A 284 7.07 17.75 -32.65
#